data_AF-A0A7V7MJH0-F1
#
_entry.id   AF-A0A7V7MJH0-F1
#
_cell.length_a   1.000
_cell.length_b   1.000
_cell.length_c   1.000
_cell.angle_alpha   90.00
_cell.angle_beta   90.00
_cell.angle_gamma   90.00
#
_symmetry.space_group_name_H-M   'P 1'
#
loop_
_entity.id
_entity.type
_entity.pdbx_description
1 polymer ?
#
loop_
_entity_poly.entity_id
_entity_poly.type
_entity_poly.pdbx_seq_one_letter_code
_entity_poly.pdbx_strand_id
1 'polypeptide(L)'
;MIGITISPLLLAGALWLGGVPGPQSAAVEHESALDYRISDPSALTLDVYGVCGVWITISVSGATPNSWVAVGASRNSGHYVISSGRCSGVALGLASPVRLAANIHVGPSGAAAIGFPALTCGYYFQAVDTQTCAVSNLVYW
;
A
#
# COMPACT_ATOMS: atom_id res chain seq x y z
N MET A 1 56.10 7.49 -15.96
CA MET A 1 55.49 7.80 -17.28
C MET A 1 54.17 8.49 -16.96
N ILE A 2 54.06 9.80 -16.78
CA ILE A 2 54.34 10.96 -17.66
C ILE A 2 53.66 10.85 -19.03
N GLY A 3 52.55 11.59 -19.16
CA GLY A 3 51.93 12.11 -20.38
C GLY A 3 50.88 13.15 -19.94
N ILE A 4 51.12 14.48 -19.98
CA ILE A 4 51.12 15.41 -21.14
C ILE A 4 49.71 15.46 -21.75
N THR A 5 48.99 16.57 -22.00
CA THR A 5 49.09 18.05 -21.83
C THR A 5 47.77 18.65 -22.37
N ILE A 6 47.35 19.83 -21.85
CA ILE A 6 46.88 21.05 -22.57
C ILE A 6 45.75 20.88 -23.63
N SER A 7 44.57 21.53 -23.61
CA SER A 7 44.33 23.00 -23.67
C SER A 7 42.81 23.35 -23.66
N PRO A 8 42.44 24.63 -23.47
CA PRO A 8 41.09 25.16 -23.29
C PRO A 8 40.47 25.69 -24.60
N LEU A 9 39.19 26.10 -24.61
CA LEU A 9 38.68 27.35 -25.19
C LEU A 9 37.14 27.39 -25.30
N LEU A 10 36.56 28.43 -24.67
CA LEU A 10 35.59 29.41 -25.20
C LEU A 10 34.30 28.96 -25.91
N LEU A 11 33.15 29.42 -25.37
CA LEU A 11 32.13 30.27 -26.02
C LEU A 11 31.12 30.68 -24.91
N ALA A 12 31.15 31.87 -24.31
CA ALA A 12 30.71 33.16 -24.84
C ALA A 12 29.35 33.14 -25.55
N GLY A 13 28.33 33.70 -24.88
CA GLY A 13 27.26 34.45 -25.54
C GLY A 13 25.85 33.85 -25.48
N ALA A 14 24.97 34.46 -24.69
CA ALA A 14 23.74 35.09 -25.20
C ALA A 14 22.97 35.77 -24.06
N LEU A 15 23.15 37.08 -23.94
CA LEU A 15 22.18 37.99 -23.33
C LEU A 15 20.98 38.08 -24.28
N TRP A 16 19.77 37.83 -23.78
CA TRP A 16 18.56 38.34 -24.41
C TRP A 16 17.75 39.13 -23.39
N LEU A 17 17.71 40.44 -23.63
CA LEU A 17 16.85 41.43 -23.03
C LEU A 17 15.47 41.38 -23.70
N GLY A 18 14.41 41.32 -22.90
CA GLY A 18 13.25 42.23 -23.00
C GLY A 18 12.18 42.02 -24.09
N GLY A 19 10.92 42.02 -23.62
CA GLY A 19 9.69 42.34 -24.38
C GLY A 19 8.71 41.16 -24.45
N VAL A 20 7.40 41.25 -24.18
CA VAL A 20 6.42 42.32 -23.87
C VAL A 20 5.21 41.60 -23.24
N PRO A 21 4.53 42.10 -22.19
CA PRO A 21 3.29 41.50 -21.71
C PRO A 21 2.12 41.96 -22.59
N GLY A 22 1.57 41.05 -23.39
CA GLY A 22 0.31 41.27 -24.12
C GLY A 22 -0.89 40.75 -23.32
N PRO A 23 -2.01 41.49 -23.24
CA PRO A 23 -3.24 41.00 -22.62
C PRO A 23 -4.05 40.22 -23.66
N GLN A 24 -4.33 38.95 -23.42
CA GLN A 24 -5.33 38.21 -24.19
C GLN A 24 -6.29 37.49 -23.26
N SER A 25 -7.46 38.13 -23.18
CA SER A 25 -8.76 37.61 -22.82
C SER A 25 -8.96 36.12 -23.09
N ALA A 26 -9.38 35.44 -22.03
CA ALA A 26 -10.53 34.53 -21.98
C ALA A 26 -10.87 33.75 -23.26
N ALA A 27 -10.54 32.47 -23.25
CA ALA A 27 -11.44 31.43 -23.71
C ALA A 27 -11.61 30.42 -22.57
N VAL A 28 -12.83 30.38 -22.04
CA VAL A 28 -13.30 29.38 -21.10
C VAL A 28 -13.44 28.08 -21.88
N GLU A 29 -12.48 27.17 -21.73
CA GLU A 29 -12.71 25.77 -22.09
C GLU A 29 -13.36 25.09 -20.89
N HIS A 30 -14.65 24.80 -21.08
CA HIS A 30 -15.43 23.88 -20.28
C HIS A 30 -14.77 22.50 -20.38
N GLU A 31 -13.69 22.27 -19.63
CA GLU A 31 -13.32 20.91 -19.29
C GLU A 31 -14.36 20.43 -18.29
N SER A 32 -15.39 19.76 -18.81
CA SER A 32 -16.17 18.80 -18.06
C SER A 32 -15.20 17.75 -17.54
N ALA A 33 -14.51 18.09 -16.44
CA ALA A 33 -13.90 17.15 -15.54
C ALA A 33 -15.07 16.31 -15.05
N LEU A 34 -15.27 15.16 -15.70
CA LEU A 34 -15.84 14.02 -15.01
C LEU A 34 -14.96 13.86 -13.78
N ASP A 35 -15.49 14.34 -12.66
CA ASP A 35 -15.15 14.04 -11.28
C ASP A 35 -15.30 12.51 -11.14
N TYR A 36 -14.45 11.75 -11.84
CA TYR A 36 -14.15 10.39 -11.50
C TYR A 36 -13.37 10.52 -10.21
N ARG A 37 -14.11 10.70 -9.11
CA ARG A 37 -13.66 10.28 -7.81
C ARG A 37 -13.36 8.81 -7.95
N ILE A 38 -12.14 8.52 -8.38
CA ILE A 38 -11.39 7.41 -7.84
C ILE A 38 -11.42 7.72 -6.36
N SER A 39 -12.42 7.18 -5.67
CA SER A 39 -12.26 6.83 -4.28
C SER A 39 -11.00 5.99 -4.28
N ASP A 40 -9.87 6.65 -4.02
CA ASP A 40 -8.59 6.00 -3.82
C ASP A 40 -8.93 4.81 -2.91
N PRO A 41 -8.71 3.56 -3.33
CA PRO A 41 -9.06 2.43 -2.50
C PRO A 41 -8.22 2.61 -1.23
N SER A 42 -8.88 3.05 -0.15
CA SER A 42 -8.23 3.30 1.12
C SER A 42 -7.33 2.12 1.41
N ALA A 43 -6.02 2.34 1.50
CA ALA A 43 -5.06 1.25 1.56
C ALA A 43 -5.47 0.28 2.68
N LEU A 44 -5.54 -1.01 2.35
CA LEU A 44 -5.92 -2.05 3.31
C LEU A 44 -5.03 -1.92 4.55
N THR A 45 -5.64 -1.67 5.71
CA THR A 45 -4.94 -1.47 6.97
C THR A 45 -5.38 -2.55 7.95
N LEU A 46 -4.41 -3.07 8.70
CA LEU A 46 -4.57 -4.07 9.74
C LEU A 46 -4.10 -3.49 11.06
N ASP A 47 -4.89 -3.71 12.11
CA ASP A 47 -4.53 -3.40 13.49
C ASP A 47 -4.84 -4.59 14.40
N VAL A 48 -3.97 -4.84 15.36
CA VAL A 48 -4.09 -5.94 16.33
C VAL A 48 -3.89 -5.36 17.72
N TYR A 49 -4.86 -5.59 18.60
CA TYR A 49 -4.85 -5.05 19.96
C TYR A 49 -5.51 -6.00 20.96
N GLY A 50 -5.18 -5.87 22.24
CA GLY A 50 -5.77 -6.69 23.31
C GLY A 50 -4.78 -7.04 24.41
N VAL A 51 -5.00 -8.18 25.07
CA VAL A 51 -4.14 -8.73 26.11
C VAL A 51 -3.68 -10.12 25.71
N CYS A 52 -2.37 -10.26 25.56
CA CYS A 52 -1.73 -11.53 25.26
C CYS A 52 -2.13 -12.64 26.25
N GLY A 53 -2.43 -13.85 25.76
CA GLY A 53 -2.83 -14.98 26.59
C GLY A 53 -4.29 -14.97 27.04
N VAL A 54 -5.02 -13.88 26.78
CA VAL A 54 -6.43 -13.71 27.18
C VAL A 54 -7.30 -13.52 25.94
N TRP A 55 -7.16 -12.38 25.27
CA TRP A 55 -8.04 -11.94 24.20
C TRP A 55 -7.28 -10.97 23.30
N ILE A 56 -7.40 -11.15 21.99
CA ILE A 56 -7.00 -10.14 21.03
C ILE A 56 -8.13 -9.85 20.06
N THR A 57 -8.13 -8.63 19.54
CA THR A 57 -8.97 -8.19 18.44
C THR A 57 -8.07 -7.93 17.24
N ILE A 58 -8.48 -8.45 16.09
CA ILE A 58 -7.96 -8.04 14.79
C ILE A 58 -9.00 -7.14 14.15
N SER A 59 -8.59 -5.95 13.74
CA SER A 59 -9.42 -5.03 12.98
C SER A 59 -8.79 -4.73 11.62
N VAL A 60 -9.66 -4.60 10.62
CA VAL A 60 -9.29 -4.28 9.24
C VAL A 60 -10.10 -3.10 8.74
N SER A 61 -9.49 -2.24 7.93
CA SER A 61 -10.13 -1.12 7.27
C SER A 61 -9.56 -0.92 5.87
N GLY A 62 -10.33 -0.25 4.98
CA GLY A 62 -9.92 -0.08 3.58
C GLY A 62 -10.04 -1.35 2.73
N ALA A 63 -10.74 -2.36 3.22
CA ALA A 63 -11.04 -3.55 2.44
C ALA A 63 -12.24 -3.31 1.49
N THR A 64 -12.38 -4.18 0.50
CA THR A 64 -13.52 -4.14 -0.42
C THR A 64 -14.83 -4.38 0.36
N PRO A 65 -15.83 -3.49 0.25
CA PRO A 65 -17.12 -3.68 0.91
C PRO A 65 -17.80 -5.00 0.53
N ASN A 66 -18.38 -5.69 1.53
CA ASN A 66 -19.07 -6.97 1.35
C ASN A 66 -18.17 -8.09 0.76
N SER A 67 -16.86 -8.04 1.05
CA SER A 67 -15.90 -9.06 0.64
C SER A 67 -15.34 -9.83 1.85
N TRP A 68 -14.38 -10.72 1.60
CA TRP A 68 -13.62 -11.41 2.63
C TRP A 68 -12.17 -10.93 2.66
N VAL A 69 -11.63 -10.82 3.87
CA VAL A 69 -10.21 -10.56 4.14
C VAL A 69 -9.62 -11.76 4.88
N ALA A 70 -8.57 -12.34 4.31
CA ALA A 70 -7.80 -13.39 4.95
C ALA A 70 -6.64 -12.78 5.72
N VAL A 71 -6.44 -13.18 6.98
CA VAL A 71 -5.33 -12.74 7.81
C VAL A 71 -4.36 -13.89 8.02
N GLY A 72 -3.16 -13.74 7.47
CA GLY A 72 -2.05 -14.65 7.67
C GLY A 72 -1.26 -14.29 8.93
N ALA A 73 -0.67 -15.29 9.56
CA ALA A 73 0.24 -15.14 10.68
C ALA A 73 1.49 -16.01 10.55
N SER A 74 2.62 -15.49 11.00
CA SER A 74 3.89 -16.23 11.10
C SER A 74 4.71 -15.74 12.29
N ARG A 75 5.56 -16.59 12.87
CA ARG A 75 6.46 -16.18 13.97
C ARG A 75 7.58 -15.26 13.51
N ASN A 76 7.87 -15.22 12.21
CA ASN A 76 8.93 -14.41 11.64
C ASN A 76 8.41 -13.59 10.46
N SER A 77 8.94 -12.38 10.30
CA SER A 77 8.79 -11.62 9.06
C SER A 77 9.68 -12.21 7.97
N GLY A 78 9.31 -12.00 6.71
CA GLY A 78 10.03 -12.59 5.59
C GLY A 78 9.36 -12.30 4.25
N HIS A 79 9.55 -13.21 3.31
CA HIS A 79 8.94 -13.15 2.00
C HIS A 79 8.24 -14.48 1.70
N TYR A 80 6.91 -14.45 1.66
CA TYR A 80 6.08 -15.61 1.33
C TYR A 80 5.19 -15.26 0.15
N VAL A 81 5.21 -16.09 -0.90
CA VAL A 81 4.34 -15.91 -2.06
C VAL A 81 3.17 -16.88 -1.95
N ILE A 82 1.96 -16.35 -2.08
CA ILE A 82 0.74 -17.18 -2.12
C ILE A 82 0.84 -18.09 -3.36
N SER A 83 0.82 -19.40 -3.14
CA SER A 83 1.07 -20.40 -4.19
C SER A 83 -0.18 -20.81 -4.98
N SER A 84 -1.39 -20.51 -4.48
CA SER A 84 -2.64 -20.96 -5.09
C SER A 84 -3.82 -20.05 -4.76
N GLY A 85 -4.91 -20.23 -5.51
CA GLY A 85 -6.13 -19.42 -5.38
C GLY A 85 -6.07 -18.12 -6.17
N ARG A 86 -7.04 -17.23 -5.92
CA ARG A 86 -7.21 -16.00 -6.70
C ARG A 86 -6.05 -15.02 -6.55
N CYS A 87 -5.46 -14.96 -5.37
CA CYS A 87 -4.32 -14.09 -5.07
C CYS A 87 -2.98 -14.81 -5.20
N SER A 88 -2.92 -15.86 -6.02
CA SER A 88 -1.65 -16.52 -6.36
C SER A 88 -0.65 -15.51 -6.93
N GLY A 89 0.61 -15.59 -6.51
CA GLY A 89 1.67 -14.67 -6.91
C GLY A 89 1.80 -13.41 -6.03
N VAL A 90 0.86 -13.15 -5.11
CA VAL A 90 0.99 -12.05 -4.16
C VAL A 90 2.05 -12.38 -3.10
N ALA A 91 2.96 -11.45 -2.87
CA ALA A 91 3.98 -11.53 -1.85
C ALA A 91 3.50 -10.94 -0.52
N LEU A 92 3.76 -11.66 0.56
CA LEU A 92 3.51 -11.27 1.95
C LEU A 92 4.83 -11.05 2.66
N GLY A 93 4.84 -10.10 3.59
CA GLY A 93 5.95 -9.80 4.51
C GLY A 93 6.14 -10.83 5.62
N LEU A 94 5.61 -12.04 5.44
CA LEU A 94 5.62 -13.14 6.40
C LEU A 94 6.62 -14.21 5.96
N ALA A 95 7.30 -14.85 6.91
CA ALA A 95 8.13 -16.02 6.60
C ALA A 95 7.28 -17.31 6.59
N SER A 96 7.71 -18.29 5.78
CA SER A 96 7.15 -19.64 5.84
C SER A 96 7.49 -20.33 7.19
N PRO A 97 6.58 -21.13 7.78
CA PRO A 97 5.21 -21.38 7.33
C PRO A 97 4.24 -20.27 7.72
N VAL A 98 3.42 -19.83 6.77
CA VAL A 98 2.30 -18.91 7.02
C VAL A 98 1.06 -19.71 7.40
N ARG A 99 0.39 -19.32 8.49
CA ARG A 99 -0.86 -19.92 8.95
C ARG A 99 -2.01 -18.93 8.75
N LEU A 100 -3.19 -19.43 8.40
CA LEU A 100 -4.39 -18.60 8.38
C LEU A 100 -4.85 -18.37 9.83
N ALA A 101 -4.79 -17.13 10.30
CA ALA A 101 -5.22 -16.74 11.63
C ALA A 101 -6.73 -16.45 11.67
N ALA A 102 -7.24 -15.74 10.67
CA ALA A 102 -8.65 -15.39 10.57
C ALA A 102 -9.08 -15.25 9.11
N ASN A 103 -10.38 -15.43 8.88
CA ASN A 103 -11.05 -15.02 7.64
C ASN A 103 -12.26 -14.16 8.05
N ILE A 104 -12.26 -12.89 7.65
CA ILE A 104 -13.16 -11.87 8.17
C ILE A 104 -14.05 -11.38 7.04
N HIS A 105 -15.37 -11.45 7.23
CA HIS A 105 -16.32 -10.82 6.30
C HIS A 105 -16.39 -9.32 6.57
N VAL A 106 -16.18 -8.52 5.53
CA VAL A 106 -16.11 -7.07 5.59
C VAL A 106 -17.49 -6.47 5.38
N GLY A 107 -17.88 -5.53 6.23
CA GLY A 107 -19.15 -4.83 6.09
C GLY A 107 -19.20 -3.88 4.89
N PRO A 108 -20.35 -3.22 4.67
CA PRO A 108 -20.52 -2.25 3.59
C PRO A 108 -19.62 -1.00 3.72
N SER A 109 -19.05 -0.76 4.91
CA SER A 109 -18.08 0.32 5.17
C SER A 109 -16.64 0.01 4.73
N GLY A 110 -16.34 -1.22 4.30
CA GLY A 110 -14.97 -1.64 4.03
C GLY A 110 -14.14 -1.88 5.29
N ALA A 111 -14.79 -2.06 6.44
CA ALA A 111 -14.15 -2.35 7.73
C ALA A 111 -14.83 -3.54 8.43
N ALA A 112 -14.05 -4.24 9.26
CA ALA A 112 -14.53 -5.30 10.14
C ALA A 112 -13.56 -5.53 11.30
N ALA A 113 -14.04 -6.16 12.35
CA ALA A 113 -13.22 -6.61 13.46
C ALA A 113 -13.71 -7.97 13.96
N ILE A 114 -12.77 -8.80 14.41
CA ILE A 114 -13.05 -10.08 15.06
C ILE A 114 -12.12 -10.20 16.26
N GLY A 115 -12.61 -10.74 17.36
CA GLY A 115 -11.76 -11.10 18.47
C GLY A 115 -11.86 -12.58 18.81
N PHE A 116 -10.78 -13.09 19.37
CA PHE A 116 -10.63 -14.50 19.68
C PHE A 116 -9.68 -14.71 20.87
N PRO A 117 -9.84 -15.82 21.61
CA PRO A 117 -8.99 -16.14 22.75
C PRO A 117 -7.53 -16.26 22.30
N ALA A 118 -6.66 -15.50 22.96
CA ALA A 118 -5.33 -15.21 22.45
C ALA A 118 -4.31 -16.30 22.81
N LEU A 119 -4.03 -17.20 21.86
CA LEU A 119 -2.85 -18.08 21.90
C LEU A 119 -1.71 -17.59 20.99
N THR A 120 -1.83 -16.37 20.44
CA THR A 120 -1.11 -15.94 19.23
C THR A 120 -0.27 -14.68 19.43
N CYS A 121 0.45 -14.57 20.54
CA CYS A 121 1.48 -13.53 20.70
C CYS A 121 2.84 -14.03 20.20
N GLY A 122 3.72 -13.09 19.85
CA GLY A 122 4.96 -13.38 19.14
C GLY A 122 4.72 -13.80 17.68
N TYR A 123 3.71 -13.20 17.03
CA TYR A 123 3.41 -13.42 15.63
C TYR A 123 3.35 -12.10 14.87
N TYR A 124 3.84 -12.13 13.64
CA TYR A 124 3.56 -11.14 12.62
C TYR A 124 2.25 -11.49 11.93
N PHE A 125 1.38 -10.50 11.75
CA PHE A 125 0.09 -10.60 11.08
C PHE A 125 0.08 -9.72 9.84
N GLN A 126 -0.55 -10.22 8.77
CA GLN A 126 -0.80 -9.45 7.56
C GLN A 126 -2.11 -9.89 6.93
N ALA A 127 -2.90 -8.93 6.46
CA ALA A 127 -4.17 -9.16 5.81
C ALA A 127 -4.05 -9.10 4.29
N VAL A 128 -4.90 -9.87 3.62
CA VAL A 128 -5.06 -9.90 2.17
C VAL A 128 -6.54 -9.81 1.85
N ASP A 129 -6.92 -8.81 1.06
CA ASP A 129 -8.26 -8.72 0.49
C ASP A 129 -8.44 -9.79 -0.59
N THR A 130 -9.40 -10.69 -0.44
CA THR A 130 -9.60 -11.80 -1.38
C THR A 130 -10.21 -11.38 -2.72
N GLN A 131 -10.73 -10.15 -2.82
CA GLN A 131 -11.32 -9.60 -4.03
C GLN A 131 -10.28 -8.88 -4.89
N THR A 132 -9.47 -8.02 -4.27
CA THR A 132 -8.49 -7.16 -4.96
C THR A 132 -7.06 -7.66 -4.84
N CYS A 133 -6.80 -8.59 -3.94
CA CYS A 133 -5.47 -9.09 -3.60
C CYS A 133 -4.53 -8.01 -3.05
N ALA A 134 -5.10 -6.90 -2.55
CA ALA A 134 -4.38 -5.88 -1.81
C ALA A 134 -3.88 -6.46 -0.48
N VAL A 135 -2.67 -6.04 -0.08
CA VAL A 135 -1.99 -6.53 1.13
C VAL A 135 -1.88 -5.38 2.12
N SER A 136 -2.08 -5.67 3.42
CA SER A 136 -1.97 -4.67 4.47
C SER A 136 -0.53 -4.40 4.91
N ASN A 137 -0.38 -3.44 5.81
CA ASN A 137 0.78 -3.34 6.70
C ASN A 137 1.00 -4.64 7.48
N LEU A 138 2.26 -4.85 7.89
CA LEU A 138 2.67 -5.96 8.76
C LEU A 138 2.60 -5.51 10.23
N VAL A 139 1.91 -6.27 11.07
CA VAL A 139 1.75 -5.96 12.50
C VAL A 139 2.39 -7.05 13.34
N TYR A 140 3.24 -6.70 14.30
CA TYR A 140 3.76 -7.64 15.28
C TYR A 140 2.98 -7.55 16.59
N TRP A 141 2.58 -8.70 17.12
CA TRP A 141 1.83 -8.82 18.37
C TRP A 141 2.30 -10.02 19.17
#